data_AF-A0A6P0Y1R2-F1
#
_entry.id   AF-A0A6P0Y1R2-F1
#
_cell.length_a   1.000
_cell.length_b   1.000
_cell.length_c   1.000
_cell.angle_alpha   90.00
_cell.angle_beta   90.00
_cell.angle_gamma   90.00
#
_symmetry.space_group_name_H-M   'P 1'
#
loop_
_entity.id
_entity.type
_entity.pdbx_description
1 polymer ?
#
loop_
_entity_poly.entity_id
_entity_poly.type
_entity_poly.pdbx_seq_one_letter_code
_entity_poly.pdbx_strand_id
1 'polypeptide(L)'
;ITEGLFARCRNTNYLGEAFIYLSFAMLAQHWLPYLIIGAFAAGVWIPNWLKKDKSLSRYPEFAEYQANSGLIIPQLFGKNSLTSEAKKVKEATENPYQ
;
A
#
# COMPACT_ATOMS: atom_id res chain seq x y z
N ILE A 1 8.32 3.16 -7.33
CA ILE A 1 7.34 2.83 -6.25
C ILE A 1 6.06 2.19 -6.83
N THR A 2 5.94 2.10 -8.16
CA THR A 2 4.77 1.55 -8.86
C THR A 2 4.99 0.12 -9.35
N GLU A 3 6.05 -0.56 -8.91
CA GLU A 3 6.40 -1.91 -9.34
C GLU A 3 6.33 -2.91 -8.19
N GLY A 4 6.02 -4.17 -8.50
CA GLY A 4 5.98 -5.28 -7.54
C GLY A 4 4.97 -5.07 -6.40
N LEU A 5 5.38 -5.36 -5.17
CA LEU A 5 4.50 -5.28 -3.99
C LEU A 5 4.12 -3.83 -3.63
N PHE A 6 4.98 -2.87 -3.95
CA PHE A 6 4.71 -1.44 -3.75
C PHE A 6 3.60 -0.92 -4.68
N ALA A 7 3.41 -1.54 -5.86
CA ALA A 7 2.27 -1.23 -6.73
C ALA A 7 0.91 -1.52 -6.07
N ARG A 8 0.87 -2.48 -5.14
CA ARG A 8 -0.38 -2.99 -4.54
C ARG A 8 -0.56 -2.57 -3.08
N CYS A 9 0.51 -2.16 -2.39
CA CYS A 9 0.48 -1.70 -1.00
C CYS A 9 1.28 -0.39 -0.84
N ARG A 10 0.61 0.67 -0.38
CA ARG A 10 1.24 1.99 -0.17
C ARG A 10 2.24 2.02 0.98
N ASN A 11 2.09 1.09 1.91
CA ASN A 11 2.89 1.00 3.13
C ASN A 11 3.44 -0.41 3.34
N THR A 12 4.11 -0.96 2.32
CA THR A 12 4.77 -2.28 2.40
C THR A 12 5.68 -2.42 3.62
N ASN A 13 6.38 -1.35 4.02
CA ASN A 13 7.22 -1.36 5.23
C ASN A 13 6.41 -1.67 6.51
N TYR A 14 5.27 -1.00 6.69
CA TYR A 14 4.41 -1.21 7.85
C TYR A 14 3.73 -2.58 7.83
N LEU A 15 3.43 -3.11 6.64
CA LEU A 15 2.96 -4.48 6.50
C LEU A 15 4.03 -5.49 6.96
N GLY A 16 5.29 -5.27 6.58
CA GLY A 16 6.42 -6.09 7.03
C GLY A 16 6.64 -6.00 8.54
N GLU A 17 6.65 -4.78 9.10
CA GLU A 17 6.73 -4.57 10.55
C GLU A 17 5.59 -5.26 11.30
N ALA A 18 4.36 -5.24 10.76
CA ALA A 18 3.22 -5.95 11.34
C ALA A 18 3.44 -7.47 11.38
N PHE A 19 3.98 -8.06 10.30
CA PHE A 19 4.29 -9.49 10.27
C PHE A 19 5.40 -9.87 11.25
N ILE A 20 6.40 -9.02 11.42
CA ILE A 20 7.45 -9.23 12.43
C ILE A 20 6.83 -9.23 13.83
N TYR A 21 6.03 -8.22 14.19
CA TYR A 21 5.40 -8.17 15.51
C TYR A 21 4.42 -9.31 15.75
N LEU A 22 3.63 -9.69 14.74
CA LEU A 22 2.75 -10.85 14.81
C LEU A 22 3.54 -12.14 15.02
N SER A 23 4.68 -12.34 14.36
CA SER A 23 5.52 -13.54 14.56
C SER A 23 6.02 -13.67 16.00
N PHE A 24 6.41 -12.56 16.64
CA PHE A 24 6.81 -12.55 18.04
C PHE A 24 5.63 -12.76 19.00
N ALA A 25 4.47 -12.18 18.70
CA ALA A 25 3.25 -12.42 19.47
C ALA A 25 2.80 -13.89 19.39
N MET A 26 2.94 -14.51 18.21
CA MET A 26 2.71 -15.93 18.02
C MET A 26 3.69 -16.76 18.84
N LEU A 27 4.99 -16.44 18.85
CA LEU A 27 5.97 -17.17 19.64
C LEU A 27 5.68 -17.12 21.15
N ALA A 28 5.11 -16.01 21.64
CA ALA A 28 4.73 -15.86 23.03
C ALA A 28 3.54 -16.74 23.47
N GLN A 29 2.77 -17.29 22.53
CA GLN A 29 1.59 -18.14 22.78
C GLN A 29 0.61 -17.53 23.80
N HIS A 30 0.54 -16.20 23.85
CA HIS A 30 -0.28 -15.47 24.80
C HIS A 30 -1.08 -14.40 24.05
N TRP A 31 -2.33 -14.16 24.47
CA TRP A 31 -3.24 -13.22 23.81
C TRP A 31 -2.86 -11.75 24.07
N LEU A 32 -2.26 -11.45 25.23
CA LEU A 32 -1.88 -10.10 25.65
C LEU A 32 -0.96 -9.35 24.66
N PRO A 33 0.13 -9.95 24.12
CA PRO A 33 0.93 -9.35 23.05
C PRO A 33 0.13 -8.82 21.87
N TYR A 34 -0.93 -9.52 21.45
CA TYR A 34 -1.78 -9.08 20.34
C TYR A 34 -2.55 -7.81 20.68
N LEU A 35 -3.03 -7.66 21.93
CA LEU A 35 -3.68 -6.42 22.36
C LEU A 35 -2.70 -5.25 22.42
N ILE A 36 -1.48 -5.49 22.90
CA ILE A 36 -0.44 -4.45 22.97
C ILE A 36 -0.09 -3.96 21.56
N ILE A 37 0.13 -4.90 20.63
CA ILE A 37 0.41 -4.57 19.23
C ILE A 37 -0.78 -3.85 18.60
N GLY A 38 -2.02 -4.29 18.87
CA GLY A 38 -3.24 -3.64 18.38
C GLY A 38 -3.39 -2.19 18.88
N ALA A 39 -3.17 -1.96 20.18
CA ALA A 39 -3.21 -0.63 20.77
C ALA A 39 -2.11 0.29 20.22
N PHE A 40 -0.89 -0.24 20.08
CA PHE A 40 0.22 0.48 19.47
C PHE A 40 -0.06 0.83 18.01
N ALA A 41 -0.58 -0.12 17.23
CA ALA A 41 -0.96 0.12 15.84
C ALA A 41 -2.03 1.21 15.74
N ALA A 42 -3.04 1.18 16.60
CA ALA A 42 -4.10 2.18 16.63
C ALA A 42 -3.58 3.58 17.02
N GLY A 43 -2.71 3.67 18.02
CA GLY A 43 -2.21 4.93 18.55
C GLY A 43 -1.06 5.57 17.75
N VAL A 44 -0.23 4.75 17.09
CA VAL A 44 1.00 5.21 16.43
C VAL A 44 0.96 4.98 14.93
N TRP A 45 0.62 3.78 14.49
CA TRP A 45 0.69 3.46 13.07
C TRP A 45 -0.42 4.11 12.26
N ILE A 46 -1.68 4.01 12.68
CA ILE A 46 -2.82 4.64 11.98
C ILE A 46 -2.60 6.14 11.73
N PRO A 47 -2.28 6.98 12.73
CA PRO A 47 -2.09 8.40 12.48
C PRO A 47 -0.88 8.68 11.59
N ASN A 48 0.19 7.88 11.69
CA ASN A 48 1.37 8.03 10.83
C ASN A 48 1.07 7.64 9.37
N TRP A 49 0.24 6.60 9.14
CA TRP A 49 -0.23 6.24 7.81
C TRP A 49 -1.03 7.36 7.16
N LEU A 50 -1.98 7.94 7.89
CA LEU A 50 -2.82 9.04 7.38
C LEU A 50 -2.00 10.30 7.09
N LYS A 51 -1.04 10.65 7.96
CA LYS A 51 -0.11 11.77 7.71
C LYS A 51 0.73 11.54 6.46
N LYS A 52 1.21 10.31 6.26
CA LYS A 52 1.99 9.94 5.07
C LYS A 52 1.13 9.99 3.80
N ASP A 53 -0.09 9.46 3.84
CA ASP A 53 -1.05 9.48 2.72
C ASP A 53 -1.39 10.92 2.33
N LYS A 54 -1.67 11.79 3.31
CA LYS A 54 -1.91 13.24 3.12
C LYS A 54 -0.68 13.97 2.57
N SER A 55 0.52 13.57 2.96
CA SER A 55 1.76 14.13 2.40
C SER A 55 1.93 13.74 0.93
N LEU A 56 1.52 12.52 0.55
CA LEU A 56 1.60 12.02 -0.81
C LEU A 56 0.47 12.54 -1.73
N SER A 57 -0.67 12.93 -1.17
CA SER A 57 -1.79 13.49 -1.94
C SER A 57 -1.49 14.83 -2.63
N ARG A 58 -0.33 15.42 -2.38
CA ARG A 58 0.16 16.61 -3.11
C ARG A 58 0.60 16.31 -4.55
N TYR A 59 0.85 15.03 -4.87
CA TYR A 59 1.27 14.63 -6.21
C TYR A 59 0.05 14.26 -7.05
N PRO A 60 -0.13 14.82 -8.26
CA PRO A 60 -1.28 14.53 -9.13
C PRO A 60 -1.41 13.03 -9.45
N GLU A 61 -0.28 12.34 -9.63
CA GLU A 61 -0.20 10.89 -9.90
C GLU A 61 -0.62 10.03 -8.69
N PHE A 62 -0.70 10.63 -7.49
CA PHE A 62 -1.09 9.90 -6.29
C PHE A 62 -2.54 9.47 -6.31
N ALA A 63 -3.45 10.19 -6.98
CA ALA A 63 -4.84 9.78 -7.08
C ALA A 63 -5.00 8.46 -7.85
N GLU A 64 -4.26 8.31 -8.96
CA GLU A 64 -4.21 7.08 -9.76
C GLU A 64 -3.52 5.95 -8.99
N TYR A 65 -2.47 6.26 -8.22
CA TYR A 65 -1.81 5.29 -7.34
C TYR A 65 -2.67 4.84 -6.14
N GLN A 66 -3.38 5.76 -5.48
CA GLN A 66 -4.24 5.49 -4.32
C GLN A 66 -5.43 4.59 -4.68
N ALA A 67 -5.98 4.76 -5.89
CA ALA A 67 -7.06 3.92 -6.41
C ALA A 67 -6.61 2.46 -6.63
N ASN A 68 -5.36 2.26 -7.05
CA ASN A 68 -4.82 0.96 -7.42
C ASN A 68 -4.07 0.22 -6.30
N SER A 69 -3.90 0.85 -5.13
CA SER A 69 -3.13 0.31 -4.01
C SER A 69 -3.94 0.37 -2.70
N GLY A 70 -3.74 -0.60 -1.82
CA GLY A 70 -4.34 -0.57 -0.48
C GLY A 70 -3.46 0.18 0.51
N LEU A 71 -4.06 0.71 1.59
CA LEU A 71 -3.33 1.47 2.61
C LEU A 71 -2.29 0.61 3.35
N ILE A 72 -2.63 -0.64 3.66
CA ILE A 72 -1.78 -1.60 4.41
C ILE A 72 -1.99 -3.02 3.88
N ILE A 73 -3.25 -3.40 3.65
CA ILE A 73 -3.60 -4.67 3.02
C ILE A 73 -3.44 -4.49 1.52
N PRO A 74 -2.62 -5.29 0.83
CA PRO A 74 -2.49 -5.21 -0.61
C PRO A 74 -3.87 -5.47 -1.24
N GLN A 75 -4.26 -4.66 -2.23
CA GLN A 75 -5.45 -4.99 -3.02
C GLN A 75 -5.15 -6.29 -3.80
N LEU A 76 -5.62 -7.43 -3.29
CA LEU A 76 -5.44 -8.74 -3.91
C LEU A 76 -6.34 -8.91 -5.14
N PHE A 77 -7.44 -8.14 -5.20
CA PHE A 77 -8.41 -8.12 -6.31
C PHE A 77 -8.76 -6.66 -6.65
N GLY A 78 -7.97 -6.01 -7.50
CA GLY A 78 -8.15 -4.63 -7.95
C GLY A 78 -7.77 -4.49 -9.43
N LYS A 79 -8.54 -3.70 -10.19
CA LYS A 79 -8.59 -3.67 -11.66
C LYS A 79 -7.22 -3.42 -12.31
N ASN A 80 -6.66 -4.52 -12.82
CA ASN A 80 -5.96 -4.69 -14.08
C ASN A 80 -4.89 -3.65 -14.46
N SER A 81 -3.64 -4.14 -14.48
CA SER A 81 -2.53 -3.72 -15.34
C SER A 81 -2.91 -3.45 -16.81
N LEU A 82 -4.08 -3.91 -17.26
CA LEU A 82 -4.69 -3.59 -18.55
C LEU A 82 -5.00 -2.10 -18.72
N THR A 83 -5.22 -1.33 -17.65
CA THR A 83 -5.51 0.11 -17.78
C THR A 83 -4.23 0.89 -18.10
N SER A 84 -3.11 0.52 -17.48
CA SER A 84 -1.79 1.07 -17.77
C SER A 84 -1.27 0.61 -19.14
N GLU A 85 -1.50 -0.64 -19.54
CA GLU A 85 -1.20 -1.11 -20.90
C GLU A 85 -2.10 -0.43 -21.93
N ALA A 86 -3.40 -0.31 -21.70
CA ALA A 86 -4.32 0.36 -22.63
C ALA A 86 -4.01 1.85 -22.79
N LYS A 87 -3.58 2.53 -21.71
CA LYS A 87 -3.10 3.93 -21.76
C LYS A 87 -1.82 4.03 -22.59
N LYS A 88 -0.85 3.14 -22.35
CA LYS A 88 0.42 3.07 -23.09
C LYS A 88 0.23 2.73 -24.59
N VAL A 89 -0.71 1.83 -24.90
CA VAL A 89 -1.08 1.48 -26.27
C VAL A 89 -1.80 2.64 -26.96
N LYS A 90 -2.72 3.34 -26.28
CA LYS A 90 -3.37 4.53 -26.83
C LYS A 90 -2.37 5.65 -27.16
N GLU A 91 -1.43 5.92 -26.26
CA GLU A 91 -0.37 6.93 -26.45
C GLU A 91 0.55 6.57 -27.62
N ALA A 92 0.90 5.29 -27.78
CA ALA A 92 1.68 4.78 -28.92
C ALA A 92 0.93 4.84 -30.25
N THR A 93 -0.41 4.81 -30.23
CA THR A 93 -1.24 4.91 -31.45
C THR A 93 -1.62 6.34 -31.84
N GLU A 94 -1.67 7.28 -30.88
CA GLU A 94 -2.04 8.69 -31.14
C GLU A 94 -0.85 9.56 -31.59
N ASN A 95 0.40 9.14 -31.35
CA ASN A 95 1.58 9.80 -31.91
C ASN A 95 2.60 8.79 -32.47
N PRO A 96 2.42 8.33 -33.72
CA PRO A 96 3.27 7.31 -34.33
C PRO A 96 4.67 7.82 -34.78
N TYR A 97 5.05 9.06 -34.43
CA TYR A 97 6.29 9.71 -34.90
C TYR A 97 7.20 10.24 -33.76
N GLN A 98 7.11 9.65 -32.56
CA GLN A 98 8.19 9.62 -31.58
C GLN A 98 8.59 8.16 -31.38
#